data_AF-A0AAX1BJT4-F1
#
_entry.id   AF-A0AAX1BJT4-F1
#
_cell.length_a   1.000
_cell.length_b   1.000
_cell.length_c   1.000
_cell.angle_alpha   90.00
_cell.angle_beta   90.00
_cell.angle_gamma   90.00
#
_symmetry.space_group_name_H-M   'P 1'
#
loop_
_entity.id
_entity.type
_entity.pdbx_description
1 polymer ?
#
loop_
_entity_poly.entity_id
_entity_poly.type
_entity_poly.pdbx_seq_one_letter_code
_entity_poly.pdbx_strand_id
1 'polypeptide(L)' 'MMHRLNLNGYEPDRHHEAAVAFCIHAGPYELTSPVHQHRKGQLILALHGAITCTVENALWMVRPQYAVWIPGGVEH' A
#
# COMPACT_ATOMS: atom_id res chain seq x y z
N MET A 1 -17.13 3.25 8.53
CA MET A 1 -15.81 2.97 9.15
C MET A 1 -14.96 2.32 8.07
N MET A 2 -13.97 3.05 7.53
CA MET A 2 -13.18 2.56 6.39
C MET A 2 -12.09 1.62 6.94
N HIS A 3 -12.16 0.34 6.57
CA HIS A 3 -11.18 -0.65 7.00
C HIS A 3 -9.91 -0.50 6.16
N ARG A 4 -8.79 -0.31 6.86
CA ARG A 4 -7.44 -0.29 6.28
C ARG A 4 -7.14 -1.68 5.70
N LEU A 5 -6.28 -1.76 4.69
CA LEU A 5 -5.73 -3.04 4.21
C LEU A 5 -5.23 -3.84 5.42
N ASN A 6 -5.73 -5.05 5.60
CA ASN A 6 -5.35 -5.89 6.72
C ASN A 6 -3.94 -6.44 6.48
N LEU A 7 -2.94 -5.74 7.01
CA LEU A 7 -1.54 -6.19 6.98
C LEU A 7 -1.24 -7.18 8.13
N ASN A 8 -2.25 -7.89 8.64
CA ASN A 8 -2.15 -8.73 9.85
C ASN A 8 -1.55 -7.99 11.06
N GLY A 9 -1.88 -6.71 11.21
CA GLY A 9 -1.37 -5.87 12.30
C GLY A 9 0.04 -5.30 12.10
N TYR A 10 0.66 -5.49 10.92
CA TYR A 10 1.97 -4.92 10.62
C TYR A 10 1.93 -3.38 10.55
N GLU A 11 2.77 -2.73 11.35
CA GLU A 11 2.92 -1.27 11.41
C GLU A 11 4.29 -0.86 10.84
N PRO A 12 4.36 -0.34 9.60
CA PRO A 12 5.62 -0.17 8.87
C PRO A 12 6.71 0.60 9.63
N ASP A 13 6.30 1.57 10.45
CA ASP A 13 7.20 2.50 11.11
C ASP A 13 7.72 2.03 12.48
N ARG A 14 7.12 0.98 13.07
CA ARG A 14 7.56 0.41 14.36
C ARG A 14 8.65 -0.65 14.21
N HIS A 15 8.89 -1.11 13.00
CA HIS A 15 9.79 -2.22 12.69
C HIS A 15 11.18 -1.71 12.26
N HIS A 16 12.26 -2.40 12.67
CA HIS A 16 13.64 -1.99 12.38
C HIS A 16 14.24 -2.66 11.14
N GLU A 17 13.60 -3.70 10.63
CA GLU A 17 14.05 -4.45 9.46
C GLU A 17 14.17 -3.54 8.23
N ALA A 18 15.20 -3.77 7.41
CA ALA A 18 15.47 -2.96 6.23
C ALA A 18 14.34 -3.07 5.18
N ALA A 19 13.80 -4.27 4.99
CA ALA A 19 12.63 -4.53 4.13
C ALA A 19 11.86 -5.75 4.66
N VAL A 20 10.52 -5.70 4.52
CA VAL A 20 9.61 -6.80 4.82
C VAL A 20 8.60 -6.87 3.68
N ALA A 21 8.26 -8.08 3.24
CA ALA A 21 7.28 -8.31 2.18
C ALA A 21 6.23 -9.31 2.62
N PHE A 22 4.99 -9.08 2.22
CA PHE A 22 3.86 -9.95 2.46
C PHE A 22 2.96 -9.98 1.22
N CYS A 23 2.32 -11.12 0.99
CA CYS A 23 1.24 -11.23 0.00
C CYS A 23 -0.08 -10.94 0.70
N ILE A 24 -0.85 -9.99 0.19
CA ILE A 24 -2.18 -9.62 0.73
C ILE A 24 -3.25 -10.13 -0.24
N HIS A 25 -4.26 -10.80 0.31
CA HIS A 25 -5.51 -11.04 -0.40
C HIS A 25 -6.57 -10.11 0.19
N ALA A 26 -6.92 -9.05 -0.53
CA ALA A 26 -7.93 -8.11 -0.07
C ALA A 26 -9.32 -8.72 -0.20
N GLY A 27 -10.06 -8.78 0.91
CA GLY A 27 -11.49 -9.10 0.90
C GLY A 27 -12.34 -7.95 0.31
N PRO A 28 -13.65 -8.18 0.08
CA PRO A 28 -14.55 -7.18 -0.53
C PRO A 28 -14.63 -5.85 0.22
N TYR A 29 -14.33 -5.85 1.52
CA TYR A 29 -14.40 -4.69 2.39
C TYR A 29 -13.02 -4.09 2.72
N GLU A 30 -11.94 -4.66 2.18
CA GLU A 30 -10.55 -4.27 2.44
C GLU A 30 -9.88 -3.71 1.17
N LEU A 31 -10.67 -3.28 0.19
CA LEU A 31 -10.19 -2.84 -1.12
C LEU A 31 -9.56 -1.44 -1.12
N THR A 32 -9.67 -0.70 -0.02
CA THR A 32 -9.18 0.68 0.08
C THR A 32 -8.50 0.91 1.41
N SER A 33 -7.50 1.78 1.44
CA SER A 33 -6.94 2.32 2.67
C SER A 33 -7.29 3.81 2.74
N PRO A 34 -7.61 4.36 3.93
CA PRO A 34 -7.65 5.81 4.10
C PRO A 34 -6.27 6.42 3.77
N VAL A 35 -6.27 7.70 3.41
CA VAL A 35 -5.05 8.47 3.13
C VAL A 35 -4.13 8.46 4.35
N HIS A 36 -2.85 8.20 4.14
CA HIS A 36 -1.87 8.07 5.21
C HIS A 36 -0.43 8.28 4.71
N GLN A 37 0.52 8.26 5.64
CA GLN A 37 1.94 8.46 5.39
C GLN A 37 2.74 7.54 6.32
N HIS A 38 3.87 7.02 5.83
CA HIS A 38 4.84 6.26 6.64
C HIS A 38 6.24 6.82 6.44
N ARG A 39 7.12 6.65 7.42
CA ARG A 39 8.55 7.00 7.33
C ARG A 39 9.27 6.14 6.30
N LYS A 40 8.95 4.84 6.22
CA LYS A 40 9.54 3.92 5.23
C LYS A 40 8.83 4.05 3.88
N GLY A 41 9.58 3.86 2.79
CA GLY A 41 8.98 3.72 1.47
C GLY A 41 8.26 2.38 1.30
N GLN A 42 7.31 2.34 0.36
CA GLN A 42 6.45 1.19 0.12
C GLN A 42 6.54 0.76 -1.35
N LEU A 43 6.84 -0.52 -1.57
CA LEU A 43 6.71 -1.15 -2.89
C LEU A 43 5.40 -1.93 -2.92
N ILE A 44 4.56 -1.66 -3.92
CA ILE A 44 3.30 -2.38 -4.12
C ILE A 44 3.35 -3.06 -5.48
N LEU A 45 3.29 -4.40 -5.48
CA LEU A 45 3.21 -5.23 -6.68
C LEU A 45 1.79 -5.76 -6.84
N ALA A 46 1.13 -5.45 -7.94
CA ALA A 46 -0.19 -6.00 -8.24
C ALA A 46 -0.04 -7.42 -8.80
N LEU A 47 -0.36 -8.45 -8.01
CA LEU A 47 -0.34 -9.84 -8.49
C LEU A 47 -1.60 -10.19 -9.29
N HIS A 48 -2.75 -9.68 -8.85
CA HIS A 48 -4.06 -9.84 -9.50
C HIS A 48 -4.87 -8.54 -9.37
N GLY A 49 -5.87 -8.35 -10.25
CA GLY A 49 -6.73 -7.15 -10.22
C GLY A 49 -6.00 -5.88 -10.65
N ALA A 50 -6.24 -4.75 -10.00
CA ALA A 50 -5.50 -3.52 -10.22
C ALA A 50 -5.46 -2.71 -8.93
N ILE A 51 -4.46 -1.84 -8.82
CA ILE A 51 -4.31 -0.94 -7.66
C ILE A 51 -4.41 0.49 -8.16
N THR A 52 -5.18 1.29 -7.44
CA THR A 52 -5.24 2.73 -7.62
C THR A 52 -4.70 3.40 -6.37
N CYS A 53 -3.78 4.36 -6.53
CA CYS A 53 -3.21 5.12 -5.44
C CYS A 53 -3.30 6.60 -5.79
N THR A 54 -3.89 7.39 -4.91
CA THR A 54 -3.99 8.83 -5.08
C THR A 54 -2.81 9.47 -4.37
N VAL A 55 -2.01 10.26 -5.09
CA VAL A 55 -0.86 10.96 -4.53
C VAL A 55 -0.95 12.42 -4.95
N GLU A 56 -0.98 13.33 -3.98
CA GLU A 56 -1.13 14.77 -4.17
C GLU A 56 -2.26 15.15 -5.16
N ASN A 57 -1.93 15.30 -6.45
CA ASN A 57 -2.83 15.71 -7.53
C ASN A 57 -2.94 14.68 -8.67
N ALA A 58 -2.51 13.43 -8.44
CA ALA A 58 -2.49 12.37 -9.44
C ALA A 58 -3.13 11.08 -8.92
N LEU A 59 -3.70 10.32 -9.86
CA LEU A 59 -4.13 8.94 -9.63
C LEU A 59 -3.18 8.01 -10.37
N TRP A 60 -2.47 7.17 -9.64
CA TRP A 60 -1.62 6.14 -10.20
C TRP A 60 -2.40 4.84 -10.32
N MET A 61 -2.34 4.21 -11.50
CA MET A 61 -2.94 2.89 -11.74
C MET A 61 -1.84 1.86 -12.00
N VAL A 62 -1.84 0.80 -11.21
CA VAL A 62 -0.89 -0.31 -11.33
C VAL A 62 -1.63 -1.54 -11.81
N ARG A 63 -1.25 -2.03 -13.00
CA ARG A 63 -1.81 -3.25 -13.62
C ARG A 63 -1.15 -4.51 -13.05
N PRO A 64 -1.75 -5.70 -13.21
CA PRO A 64 -1.12 -6.95 -12.82
C PRO A 64 0.30 -7.08 -13.38
N GLN A 65 1.20 -7.61 -12.57
CA GLN A 65 2.62 -7.83 -12.87
C GLN A 65 3.45 -6.54 -12.98
N TYR A 66 2.88 -5.38 -12.64
CA TYR A 66 3.62 -4.13 -12.48
C TYR A 66 3.65 -3.74 -11.00
N ALA A 67 4.67 -2.95 -10.65
CA ALA A 67 4.84 -2.43 -9.31
C ALA A 67 4.93 -0.90 -9.31
N VAL A 68 4.59 -0.30 -8.19
CA VAL A 68 4.84 1.11 -7.90
C VAL A 68 5.66 1.24 -6.62
N TRP A 69 6.64 2.15 -6.65
CA TRP A 69 7.38 2.56 -5.49
C TRP A 69 6.84 3.91 -5.00
N ILE A 70 6.40 3.93 -3.74
CA ILE A 70 5.98 5.14 -3.04
C ILE A 70 7.10 5.51 -2.07
N PRO A 71 7.75 6.68 -2.23
CA PRO A 71 8.77 7.12 -1.31
C PRO A 71 8.23 7.31 0.11
N GLY A 72 9.09 7.12 1.11
CA GLY A 72 8.74 7.44 2.50
C GLY A 72 8.45 8.94 2.64
N GLY A 73 7.48 9.29 3.48
CA GLY A 73 7.06 10.67 3.68
C GLY A 73 6.11 11.21 2.61
N VAL A 74 5.62 10.39 1.67
CA VAL A 74 4.57 10.80 0.72
C VAL A 74 3.20 10.42 1.28
N GLU A 75 2.28 11.37 1.32
CA GLU A 75 0.88 11.12 1.66
C GLU A 75 0.16 10.45 0.48
N HIS A 76 -0.48 9.30 0.74
CA HIS A 76 -1.08 8.45 -0.28
C HIS A 76 -2.22 7.55 0.23
#